data_AF-A0A833FMH6-F1
#
_entry.id   AF-A0A833FMH6-F1
#
_cell.length_a   1.000
_cell.length_b   1.000
_cell.length_c   1.000
_cell.angle_alpha   90.00
_cell.angle_beta   90.00
_cell.angle_gamma   90.00
#
_symmetry.space_group_name_H-M   'P 1'
#
loop_
_entity.id
_entity.type
_entity.pdbx_description
1 polymer ?
#
loop_
_entity_poly.entity_id
_entity_poly.type
_entity_poly.pdbx_seq_one_letter_code
_entity_poly.pdbx_strand_id
1 'polypeptide(L)' 'YNFAKQLKALKFKTPYEAIQELWKSKPEAFIVKPHHHMLGPNT' A
#
# COMPACT_ATOMS: atom_id res chain seq x y z
N TYR A 1 -1.80 -19.40 9.79
CA TYR A 1 -1.66 -18.02 9.26
C TYR A 1 -2.42 -17.08 10.20
N ASN A 2 -1.73 -16.13 10.86
CA ASN A 2 -2.31 -15.31 11.92
C ASN A 2 -2.72 -13.93 11.38
N PHE A 3 -3.99 -13.77 11.01
CA PHE A 3 -4.55 -12.51 10.51
C PHE A 3 -4.74 -11.43 11.59
N ALA A 4 -4.78 -11.81 12.87
CA ALA A 4 -5.00 -10.86 13.97
C ALA A 4 -3.88 -9.82 14.05
N LYS A 5 -2.64 -10.19 13.71
CA LYS A 5 -1.50 -9.25 13.64
C LYS A 5 -1.68 -8.21 12.54
N GLN A 6 -2.20 -8.62 11.37
CA GLN A 6 -2.45 -7.74 10.23
C GLN A 6 -3.60 -6.77 10.53
N LEU A 7 -4.70 -7.27 11.12
CA LEU A 7 -5.82 -6.44 11.53
C LEU A 7 -5.44 -5.42 12.60
N LYS A 8 -4.58 -5.79 13.56
CA LYS A 8 -4.08 -4.86 14.57
C LYS A 8 -3.23 -3.74 13.96
N ALA A 9 -2.43 -4.04 12.95
CA ALA A 9 -1.66 -3.04 12.20
C ALA A 9 -2.57 -2.07 11.43
N LEU A 10 -3.71 -2.56 10.91
CA LEU A 10 -4.75 -1.75 10.28
C LEU A 10 -5.69 -1.04 11.28
N LYS A 11 -5.43 -1.14 12.59
CA LYS A 11 -6.30 -0.61 13.65
C LYS A 11 -7.75 -1.14 13.55
N PHE A 12 -7.89 -2.42 13.22
CA PHE A 12 -9.19 -3.09 13.02
C PHE A 12 -10.02 -2.53 11.86
N LYS A 13 -9.41 -1.79 10.95
CA LYS A 13 -10.06 -1.36 9.70
C LYS A 13 -9.98 -2.46 8.66
N THR A 14 -10.94 -2.48 7.74
CA THR A 14 -10.81 -3.31 6.54
C THR A 14 -9.65 -2.80 5.69
N PRO A 15 -9.02 -3.67 4.88
CA PRO A 15 -7.92 -3.24 4.01
C PRO A 15 -8.30 -2.08 3.09
N TYR A 16 -9.54 -2.09 2.58
CA TYR A 16 -10.05 -1.04 1.71
C TYR A 16 -10.16 0.31 2.43
N GLU A 17 -10.69 0.33 3.66
CA GLU A 17 -10.80 1.57 4.45
C GLU A 17 -9.44 2.17 4.78
N ALA A 18 -8.46 1.33 5.13
CA ALA A 18 -7.10 1.78 5.40
C ALA A 18 -6.45 2.42 4.17
N ILE A 19 -6.64 1.83 2.98
CA ILE A 19 -6.16 2.40 1.71
C ILE A 19 -6.88 3.71 1.40
N GLN A 20 -8.21 3.77 1.56
CA GLN A 20 -9.00 4.96 1.27
C GLN A 20 -8.61 6.14 2.19
N GLU A 21 -8.37 5.88 3.47
CA GLU A 21 -7.87 6.89 4.41
C GLU A 21 -6.45 7.35 4.05
N LEU A 22 -5.56 6.42 3.73
CA LEU A 22 -4.19 6.74 3.32
C LEU A 22 -4.16 7.57 2.03
N TRP A 23 -5.02 7.25 1.06
CA TRP A 23 -5.15 7.99 -0.20
C TRP A 23 -5.65 9.43 0.02
N LYS A 24 -6.63 9.62 0.91
CA LYS A 24 -7.11 10.97 1.27
C LYS A 24 -6.06 11.79 2.01
N SER A 25 -5.24 11.16 2.86
CA SER A 25 -4.22 11.86 3.65
C SER A 25 -2.93 12.12 2.87
N LYS A 26 -2.49 11.17 2.05
CA LYS A 26 -1.21 11.18 1.33
C LYS A 26 -1.36 10.56 -0.05
N PRO A 27 -2.02 11.25 -1.00
CA PRO A 27 -2.21 10.74 -2.36
C PRO A 27 -0.87 10.54 -3.09
N GLU A 28 0.15 11.34 -2.76
CA GLU A 28 1.49 11.27 -3.36
C GLU A 28 2.17 9.92 -3.15
N ALA A 29 1.86 9.21 -2.05
CA ALA A 29 2.42 7.90 -1.77
C ALA A 29 1.98 6.83 -2.80
N PHE A 30 0.89 7.09 -3.53
CA PHE A 30 0.37 6.21 -4.57
C PHE A 30 0.86 6.61 -5.97
N ILE A 31 1.59 7.72 -6.11
CA ILE A 31 2.18 8.15 -7.37
C ILE A 31 3.47 7.34 -7.59
N VAL A 32 3.39 6.31 -8.42
CA VAL A 32 4.57 5.53 -8.82
C VAL A 32 5.35 6.32 -9.87
N LYS A 33 6.61 6.67 -9.56
CA LYS A 33 7.53 7.23 -10.56
C LYS A 33 8.10 6.07 -11.40
N PRO A 34 7.75 5.96 -12.69
CA PRO A 34 8.14 4.81 -13.52
C PRO A 34 9.64 4.76 -13.79
N HIS A 35 10.35 5.90 -13.70
CA HIS A 35 11.79 6.00 -13.97
C HIS A 35 12.68 5.11 -13.10
N HIS A 36 12.23 4.74 -11.90
CA HIS A 36 13.01 3.89 -10.98
C HIS A 36 12.52 2.43 -10.91
N HIS A 37 11.43 2.10 -11.61
CA HIS A 37 10.81 0.77 -11.57
C HIS A 37 10.89 -0.01 -12.89
N MET A 38 11.53 0.54 -13.93
CA MET A 38 11.87 -0.24 -15.11
C MET A 38 13.02 -1.19 -14.76
N LEU A 39 12.68 -2.35 -14.23
CA LEU A 39 13.60 -3.49 -14.25
C LEU A 39 13.92 -3.76 -15.71
N GLY A 40 15.20 -3.66 -16.07
CA GLY A 40 15.67 -3.95 -17.42
C GLY A 40 15.29 -5.37 -17.83
N PRO A 41 15.28 -5.68 -19.14
CA PRO A 41 14.97 -7.03 -19.62
C PRO A 41 15.87 -8.04 -18.93
N ASN A 42 15.29 -9.07 -18.31
CA ASN A 42 16.04 -10.21 -17.80
C ASN A 42 16.60 -10.96 -19.02
N THR A 43 17.84 -10.65 -19.40
CA THR A 43 18.66 -11.48 -20.29
C THR A 43 19.53 -12.36 -19.42
#